data_AF-F9GCI9-F1
#
_entry.id   AF-F9GCI9-F1
#
_cell.length_a   1.000
_cell.length_b   1.000
_cell.length_c   1.000
_cell.angle_alpha   90.00
_cell.angle_beta   90.00
_cell.angle_gamma   90.00
#
_symmetry.space_group_name_H-M   'P 1'
#
loop_
_entity.id
_entity.type
_entity.pdbx_description
1 polymer ?
#
loop_
_entity_poly.entity_id
_entity_poly.type
_entity_poly.pdbx_seq_one_letter_code
_entity_poly.pdbx_strand_id
1 'polypeptide(L)'
;MAASNLTYDFIVCGGGTSGCVVAARLAEDPATKVVLIEAGQHNENLENVHMVGGWSQIVDKETDWNIISVKGAGVNDRRIKLTRGKFLGGCSGCNGTLCVRGVRQDFDDWDLEGWSGDEFFKYMSKAETFHGKDWFEADKESHGYDGYLHTGLHGLAPISDMVKESMVSKGLPVDHDMFTHGRNSHGCGHATRTVYKGLRTTGADFVTIPKHKGNLELLVETHVDKVILEKDKNGELKATGVRAIKADGSVIELKARKEVI
;
A
#
# COMPACT_ATOMS: atom_id res chain seq x y z
N MET A 1 28.93 21.57 11.88
CA MET A 1 28.79 21.87 10.43
C MET A 1 27.31 22.07 10.15
N ALA A 2 26.96 23.13 9.43
CA ALA A 2 25.58 23.61 9.30
C ALA A 2 24.65 22.53 8.75
N ALA A 3 23.50 22.34 9.38
CA ALA A 3 22.42 21.53 8.84
C ALA A 3 22.06 22.08 7.45
N SER A 4 22.39 21.35 6.39
CA SER A 4 21.91 21.66 5.06
C SER A 4 20.39 21.49 5.09
N ASN A 5 19.65 22.61 5.21
CA ASN A 5 18.19 22.64 5.14
C ASN A 5 17.73 22.19 3.75
N LEU A 6 17.59 20.89 3.54
CA LEU A 6 17.04 20.32 2.31
C LEU A 6 15.54 20.67 2.27
N THR A 7 15.12 21.32 1.18
CA THR A 7 13.77 21.88 1.04
C THR A 7 13.05 21.23 -0.15
N TYR A 8 11.89 20.63 0.12
CA TYR A 8 11.04 19.95 -0.86
C TYR A 8 9.69 20.67 -0.99
N ASP A 9 8.94 20.39 -2.05
CA ASP A 9 7.54 20.82 -2.12
C ASP A 9 6.68 19.97 -1.19
N PHE A 10 6.88 18.66 -1.27
CA PHE A 10 6.15 17.68 -0.47
C PHE A 10 7.12 16.76 0.26
N ILE A 11 6.80 16.48 1.51
CA ILE A 11 7.46 15.45 2.33
C ILE A 11 6.42 14.37 2.61
N VAL A 12 6.69 13.13 2.20
CA VAL A 12 5.82 11.98 2.47
C VAL A 12 6.47 11.12 3.56
N CYS A 13 5.75 10.94 4.67
CA CYS A 13 6.20 10.26 5.88
C CYS A 13 5.76 8.79 5.87
N GLY A 14 6.66 7.92 5.43
CA GLY A 14 6.44 6.48 5.34
C GLY A 14 6.33 6.02 3.90
N GLY A 15 7.31 5.24 3.46
CA GLY A 15 7.35 4.57 2.16
C GLY A 15 6.50 3.30 2.13
N GLY A 16 5.30 3.34 2.70
CA GLY A 16 4.39 2.20 2.77
C GLY A 16 3.51 2.05 1.52
N THR A 17 2.43 1.26 1.65
CA THR A 17 1.47 1.00 0.57
C THR A 17 0.88 2.28 -0.03
N SER A 18 0.45 3.23 0.80
CA SER A 18 -0.16 4.49 0.34
C SER A 18 0.89 5.56 0.04
N GLY A 19 1.92 5.69 0.89
CA GLY A 19 2.93 6.75 0.76
C GLY A 19 3.69 6.69 -0.55
N CYS A 20 4.05 5.49 -1.03
CA CYS A 20 4.66 5.33 -2.34
C CYS A 20 3.75 5.81 -3.48
N VAL A 21 2.45 5.52 -3.43
CA VAL A 21 1.49 5.96 -4.46
C VAL A 21 1.40 7.49 -4.48
N VAL A 22 1.25 8.10 -3.30
CA VAL A 22 1.16 9.57 -3.20
C VAL A 22 2.43 10.24 -3.71
N ALA A 23 3.61 9.78 -3.24
CA ALA A 23 4.89 10.33 -3.68
C ALA A 23 5.08 10.21 -5.20
N ALA A 24 4.75 9.06 -5.78
CA ALA A 24 4.83 8.83 -7.22
C ALA A 24 3.91 9.76 -8.02
N ARG A 25 2.66 9.95 -7.58
CA ARG A 25 1.69 10.82 -8.28
C ARG A 25 2.06 12.30 -8.17
N LEU A 26 2.55 12.75 -7.01
CA LEU A 26 3.06 14.12 -6.86
C LEU A 26 4.28 14.38 -7.75
N ALA A 27 5.12 13.36 -7.94
CA ALA A 27 6.31 13.44 -8.80
C ALA A 27 6.01 13.37 -10.31
N GLU A 28 4.76 13.12 -10.73
CA GLU A 28 4.37 13.17 -12.16
C GLU A 28 4.60 14.57 -12.76
N ASP A 29 4.47 15.62 -11.95
CA ASP A 29 4.90 16.98 -12.31
C ASP A 29 6.41 17.13 -12.12
N PRO A 30 7.21 17.29 -13.19
CA PRO A 30 8.67 17.40 -13.10
C PRO A 30 9.14 18.68 -12.38
N ALA A 31 8.28 19.69 -12.20
CA ALA A 31 8.60 20.89 -11.43
C ALA A 31 8.45 20.69 -9.91
N THR A 32 7.78 19.61 -9.48
CA THR A 32 7.51 19.31 -8.08
C THR A 32 8.62 18.44 -7.49
N LYS A 33 9.26 18.91 -6.40
CA LYS A 33 10.26 18.15 -5.65
C LYS A 33 9.62 17.40 -4.48
N VAL A 34 9.75 16.08 -4.47
CA VAL A 34 9.18 15.21 -3.45
C VAL A 34 10.29 14.45 -2.73
N VAL A 35 10.20 14.33 -1.40
CA VAL A 35 10.98 13.34 -0.65
C VAL A 35 10.04 12.36 0.01
N LEU A 36 10.32 11.07 -0.16
CA LEU A 36 9.66 9.98 0.54
C LEU A 36 10.61 9.43 1.61
N ILE A 37 10.21 9.50 2.87
CA ILE A 37 11.03 9.07 4.01
C ILE A 37 10.52 7.71 4.47
N GLU A 38 11.40 6.71 4.56
CA GLU A 38 11.05 5.36 5.02
C GLU A 38 12.00 4.90 6.12
N ALA A 39 11.44 4.38 7.22
CA ALA A 39 12.22 3.96 8.37
C ALA A 39 13.00 2.67 8.14
N GLY A 40 12.52 1.79 7.26
CA GLY A 40 13.20 0.58 6.85
C GLY A 40 14.12 0.75 5.65
N GLN A 41 14.81 -0.32 5.30
CA GLN A 41 15.68 -0.40 4.13
C GLN A 41 14.89 -0.41 2.81
N HIS A 42 15.60 -0.16 1.71
CA HIS A 42 15.06 -0.39 0.37
C HIS A 42 14.71 -1.88 0.16
N ASN A 43 13.65 -2.19 -0.59
CA ASN A 43 13.18 -3.58 -0.72
C ASN A 43 13.83 -4.37 -1.86
N GLU A 44 14.67 -3.76 -2.70
CA GLU A 44 15.27 -4.40 -3.89
C GLU A 44 15.96 -5.73 -3.57
N ASN A 45 16.67 -5.82 -2.44
CA ASN A 45 17.45 -7.00 -2.04
C ASN A 45 16.72 -7.89 -1.02
N LEU A 46 15.43 -7.62 -0.75
CA LEU A 46 14.62 -8.39 0.18
C LEU A 46 13.89 -9.52 -0.54
N GLU A 47 14.58 -10.66 -0.75
CA GLU A 47 14.02 -11.81 -1.47
C GLU A 47 12.65 -12.25 -0.93
N ASN A 48 12.48 -12.29 0.39
CA ASN A 48 11.23 -12.69 1.04
C ASN A 48 10.06 -11.72 0.82
N VAL A 49 10.33 -10.50 0.35
CA VAL A 49 9.31 -9.54 -0.08
C VAL A 49 8.83 -9.90 -1.49
N HIS A 50 9.75 -10.18 -2.41
CA HIS A 50 9.43 -10.50 -3.81
C HIS A 50 8.85 -11.90 -3.99
N MET A 51 9.38 -12.87 -3.24
CA MET A 51 8.91 -14.24 -3.21
C MET A 51 7.59 -14.31 -2.43
N VAL A 52 6.51 -14.62 -3.15
CA VAL A 52 5.15 -14.68 -2.60
C VAL A 52 5.03 -15.53 -1.34
N GLY A 53 5.66 -16.71 -1.30
CA GLY A 53 5.67 -17.61 -0.14
C GLY A 53 6.63 -17.20 0.98
N GLY A 54 7.48 -16.20 0.76
CA GLY A 54 8.49 -15.73 1.71
C GLY A 54 7.95 -14.82 2.81
N TRP A 55 6.69 -14.37 2.73
CA TRP A 55 6.16 -13.36 3.66
C TRP A 55 6.24 -13.78 5.13
N SER A 56 6.10 -15.08 5.45
CA SER A 56 6.21 -15.59 6.82
C SER A 56 7.64 -15.47 7.37
N GLN A 57 8.63 -15.38 6.49
CA GLN A 57 10.04 -15.17 6.83
C GLN A 57 10.34 -13.70 7.19
N ILE A 58 9.36 -12.80 7.17
CA ILE A 58 9.52 -11.40 7.60
C ILE A 58 9.20 -11.23 9.09
N VAL A 59 8.34 -12.10 9.63
CA VAL A 59 7.87 -12.03 11.03
C VAL A 59 9.03 -12.17 12.01
N ASP A 60 9.03 -11.35 13.07
CA ASP A 60 10.04 -11.37 14.13
C ASP A 60 11.48 -11.07 13.67
N LYS A 61 11.64 -10.36 12.54
CA LYS A 61 12.94 -9.89 12.02
C LYS A 61 13.01 -8.36 11.97
N GLU A 62 14.16 -7.83 11.57
CA GLU A 62 14.40 -6.37 11.41
C GLU A 62 13.49 -5.70 10.36
N THR A 63 12.93 -6.49 9.46
CA THR A 63 11.97 -6.07 8.44
C THR A 63 10.51 -6.07 8.93
N ASP A 64 10.25 -6.44 10.19
CA ASP A 64 8.97 -6.27 10.90
C ASP A 64 9.13 -5.16 11.96
N TRP A 65 8.14 -4.28 12.08
CA TRP A 65 8.05 -3.33 13.19
C TRP A 65 7.91 -4.01 14.55
N ASN A 66 7.52 -5.29 14.55
CA ASN A 66 7.44 -6.13 15.73
C ASN A 66 6.48 -5.60 16.80
N ILE A 67 5.40 -4.94 16.37
CA ILE A 67 4.38 -4.38 17.26
C ILE A 67 3.68 -5.51 18.01
N ILE A 68 3.52 -5.34 19.32
CA ILE A 68 2.81 -6.27 20.20
C ILE A 68 1.72 -5.49 20.94
N SER A 69 0.49 -5.99 20.89
CA SER A 69 -0.63 -5.36 21.61
C SER A 69 -0.44 -5.42 23.12
N VAL A 70 -1.15 -4.54 23.83
CA VAL A 70 -1.42 -4.74 25.26
C VAL A 70 -2.30 -5.99 25.47
N LYS A 71 -2.36 -6.47 26.71
CA LYS A 71 -3.30 -7.54 27.10
C LYS A 71 -4.74 -7.01 27.09
N GLY A 72 -5.72 -7.88 26.82
CA GLY A 72 -7.13 -7.50 26.86
C GLY A 72 -8.10 -8.66 27.01
N ALA A 73 -9.25 -8.41 27.63
CA ALA A 73 -10.30 -9.40 27.84
C ALA A 73 -10.84 -9.99 26.52
N GLY A 74 -10.92 -9.17 25.46
CA GLY A 74 -11.34 -9.62 24.12
C GLY A 74 -10.39 -10.61 23.45
N VAL A 75 -9.21 -10.85 24.02
CA VAL A 75 -8.22 -11.82 23.53
C VAL A 75 -7.78 -12.80 24.63
N ASN A 76 -8.61 -13.02 25.65
CA ASN A 76 -8.34 -13.89 26.79
C ASN A 76 -7.03 -13.52 27.52
N ASP A 77 -6.82 -12.23 27.78
CA ASP A 77 -5.64 -11.67 28.46
C ASP A 77 -4.28 -11.94 27.76
N ARG A 78 -4.32 -12.31 26.47
CA ARG A 78 -3.12 -12.49 25.66
C ARG A 78 -2.61 -11.17 25.09
N ARG A 79 -1.33 -11.19 24.69
CA ARG A 79 -0.76 -10.19 23.78
C ARG A 79 -0.80 -10.74 22.36
N ILE A 80 -1.13 -9.88 21.39
CA ILE A 80 -1.24 -10.26 19.99
C ILE A 80 -0.12 -9.59 19.20
N LYS A 81 0.57 -10.38 18.38
CA LYS A 81 1.56 -9.88 17.42
C LYS A 81 0.85 -9.16 16.28
N LEU A 82 1.29 -7.94 15.99
CA LEU A 82 0.76 -7.09 14.93
C LEU A 82 1.87 -6.80 13.92
N THR A 83 2.23 -7.82 13.13
CA THR A 83 3.30 -7.69 12.11
C THR A 83 2.98 -6.55 11.14
N ARG A 84 3.98 -5.69 10.92
CA ARG A 84 3.94 -4.58 9.96
C ARG A 84 5.30 -4.50 9.26
N GLY A 85 5.29 -4.48 7.93
CA GLY A 85 6.53 -4.36 7.16
C GLY A 85 7.24 -3.04 7.42
N LYS A 86 8.55 -3.10 7.69
CA LYS A 86 9.47 -1.97 7.91
C LYS A 86 10.54 -1.98 6.81
N PHE A 87 10.15 -1.53 5.62
CA PHE A 87 10.96 -1.43 4.40
C PHE A 87 10.14 -0.70 3.33
N LEU A 88 10.78 -0.24 2.25
CA LEU A 88 10.07 0.43 1.16
C LEU A 88 8.99 -0.48 0.53
N GLY A 89 7.76 0.02 0.43
CA GLY A 89 6.53 -0.72 0.10
C GLY A 89 5.73 -1.18 1.34
N GLY A 90 6.34 -1.22 2.51
CA GLY A 90 5.72 -1.54 3.79
C GLY A 90 4.92 -2.84 3.78
N CYS A 91 3.72 -2.82 4.37
CA CYS A 91 2.91 -4.03 4.56
C CYS A 91 2.47 -4.72 3.25
N SER A 92 2.49 -4.03 2.11
CA SER A 92 2.22 -4.67 0.82
C SER A 92 3.24 -5.78 0.49
N GLY A 93 4.46 -5.67 1.02
CA GLY A 93 5.52 -6.67 0.86
C GLY A 93 5.42 -7.90 1.77
N CYS A 94 4.57 -7.86 2.80
CA CYS A 94 4.44 -8.95 3.78
C CYS A 94 3.00 -9.43 3.98
N ASN A 95 2.06 -9.00 3.12
CA ASN A 95 0.66 -9.43 3.18
C ASN A 95 0.41 -10.74 2.41
N GLY A 96 -0.83 -11.25 2.51
CA GLY A 96 -1.29 -12.47 1.83
C GLY A 96 -1.58 -12.33 0.32
N THR A 97 -1.24 -11.19 -0.31
CA THR A 97 -1.41 -10.88 -1.75
C THR A 97 -2.83 -10.87 -2.32
N LEU A 98 -3.86 -11.30 -1.58
CA LEU A 98 -5.24 -11.27 -2.06
C LEU A 98 -5.66 -9.82 -2.33
N CYS A 99 -6.17 -9.56 -3.52
CA CYS A 99 -6.79 -8.30 -3.88
C CYS A 99 -8.30 -8.52 -3.83
N VAL A 100 -8.89 -8.06 -2.73
CA VAL A 100 -10.34 -8.11 -2.48
C VAL A 100 -10.78 -6.69 -2.24
N ARG A 101 -11.64 -6.18 -3.12
CA ARG A 101 -12.30 -4.88 -2.96
C ARG A 101 -13.54 -5.03 -2.09
N GLY A 102 -14.07 -3.91 -1.62
CA GLY A 102 -15.38 -3.87 -0.94
C GLY A 102 -16.55 -3.92 -1.92
N VAL A 103 -17.71 -3.48 -1.46
CA VAL A 103 -18.83 -3.05 -2.32
C VAL A 103 -18.88 -1.53 -2.38
N ARG A 104 -19.58 -0.95 -3.36
CA ARG A 104 -19.69 0.52 -3.49
C ARG A 104 -20.24 1.19 -2.24
N GLN A 105 -21.25 0.56 -1.63
CA GLN A 105 -21.88 1.03 -0.41
C GLN A 105 -20.88 1.26 0.73
N ASP A 106 -19.79 0.46 0.81
CA ASP A 106 -18.77 0.62 1.87
C ASP A 106 -18.10 2.00 1.84
N PHE A 107 -18.05 2.63 0.66
CA PHE A 107 -17.47 3.96 0.44
C PHE A 107 -18.55 5.04 0.40
N ASP A 108 -19.72 4.75 -0.20
CA ASP A 108 -20.86 5.69 -0.18
C ASP A 108 -21.29 6.01 1.26
N ASP A 109 -21.20 5.04 2.17
CA ASP A 109 -21.51 5.19 3.60
C ASP A 109 -20.55 6.14 4.34
N TRP A 110 -19.44 6.58 3.73
CA TRP A 110 -18.59 7.59 4.33
C TRP A 110 -19.24 8.98 4.29
N ASP A 111 -20.19 9.21 3.36
CA ASP A 111 -20.87 10.50 3.19
C ASP A 111 -19.88 11.67 3.06
N LEU A 112 -18.80 11.45 2.31
CA LEU A 112 -17.73 12.41 2.07
C LEU A 112 -17.67 12.76 0.58
N GLU A 113 -17.68 14.05 0.27
CA GLU A 113 -17.55 14.56 -1.10
C GLU A 113 -16.22 14.06 -1.73
N GLY A 114 -16.31 13.43 -2.90
CA GLY A 114 -15.17 12.86 -3.60
C GLY A 114 -14.78 11.44 -3.19
N TRP A 115 -15.52 10.81 -2.27
CA TRP A 115 -15.25 9.47 -1.73
C TRP A 115 -16.37 8.46 -2.03
N SER A 116 -17.17 8.70 -3.07
CA SER A 116 -18.21 7.74 -3.48
C SER A 116 -17.62 6.40 -3.94
N GLY A 117 -18.44 5.35 -3.91
CA GLY A 117 -18.08 4.03 -4.41
C GLY A 117 -17.64 4.05 -5.88
N ASP A 118 -18.31 4.83 -6.71
CA ASP A 118 -17.93 4.97 -8.12
C ASP A 118 -16.54 5.61 -8.29
N GLU A 119 -16.23 6.64 -7.50
CA GLU A 119 -14.91 7.27 -7.51
C GLU A 119 -13.82 6.32 -7.03
N PHE A 120 -14.07 5.59 -5.93
CA PHE A 120 -13.13 4.61 -5.41
C PHE A 120 -12.78 3.54 -6.43
N PHE A 121 -13.79 2.92 -7.04
CA PHE A 121 -13.56 1.84 -8.00
C PHE A 121 -12.85 2.34 -9.25
N LYS A 122 -13.11 3.58 -9.68
CA LYS A 122 -12.33 4.22 -10.75
C LYS A 122 -10.85 4.35 -10.39
N TYR A 123 -10.52 4.78 -9.17
CA TYR A 123 -9.12 4.86 -8.73
C TYR A 123 -8.46 3.50 -8.50
N MET A 124 -9.22 2.49 -8.04
CA MET A 124 -8.73 1.11 -7.95
C MET A 124 -8.37 0.55 -9.33
N SER A 125 -9.23 0.75 -10.34
CA SER A 125 -8.92 0.42 -11.73
C SER A 125 -7.70 1.23 -12.23
N LYS A 126 -7.62 2.55 -11.98
CA LYS A 126 -6.45 3.36 -12.36
C LYS A 126 -5.13 2.86 -11.77
N ALA A 127 -5.15 2.24 -10.59
CA ALA A 127 -3.96 1.70 -9.94
C ALA A 127 -3.51 0.36 -10.54
N GLU A 128 -4.41 -0.38 -11.19
CA GLU A 128 -4.24 -1.77 -11.57
C GLU A 128 -3.72 -1.96 -13.01
N THR A 129 -2.91 -3.00 -13.20
CA THR A 129 -2.75 -3.70 -14.48
C THR A 129 -3.14 -5.17 -14.29
N PHE A 130 -4.30 -5.55 -14.79
CA PHE A 130 -4.87 -6.89 -14.63
C PHE A 130 -4.36 -7.87 -15.69
N HIS A 131 -3.92 -9.04 -15.21
CA HIS A 131 -3.45 -10.18 -16.01
C HIS A 131 -4.44 -11.34 -15.87
N GLY A 132 -5.42 -11.37 -16.77
CA GLY A 132 -6.44 -12.42 -16.82
C GLY A 132 -5.91 -13.81 -17.19
N LYS A 133 -6.79 -14.81 -17.09
CA LYS A 133 -6.55 -16.19 -17.55
C LYS A 133 -7.80 -16.73 -18.22
N ASP A 134 -7.63 -17.66 -19.17
CA ASP A 134 -8.72 -18.20 -19.98
C ASP A 134 -9.85 -18.86 -19.17
N TRP A 135 -9.54 -19.43 -18.01
CA TRP A 135 -10.53 -20.07 -17.12
C TRP A 135 -11.31 -19.08 -16.25
N PHE A 136 -10.96 -17.80 -16.26
CA PHE A 136 -11.54 -16.78 -15.40
C PHE A 136 -12.42 -15.81 -16.18
N GLU A 137 -13.69 -15.74 -15.80
CA GLU A 137 -14.69 -14.85 -16.37
C GLU A 137 -14.59 -13.46 -15.74
N ALA A 138 -13.62 -12.67 -16.22
CA ALA A 138 -13.38 -11.31 -15.71
C ALA A 138 -14.49 -10.32 -16.13
N ASP A 139 -14.90 -9.47 -15.20
CA ASP A 139 -15.65 -8.25 -15.49
C ASP A 139 -14.68 -7.17 -15.97
N LYS A 140 -14.42 -7.17 -17.28
CA LYS A 140 -13.36 -6.36 -17.90
C LYS A 140 -13.48 -4.86 -17.61
N GLU A 141 -14.70 -4.35 -17.43
CA GLU A 141 -14.96 -2.94 -17.13
C GLU A 141 -14.54 -2.55 -15.72
N SER A 142 -14.47 -3.54 -14.81
CA SER A 142 -14.08 -3.34 -13.41
C SER A 142 -12.56 -3.40 -13.20
N HIS A 143 -11.77 -3.73 -14.23
CA HIS A 143 -10.32 -3.85 -14.13
C HIS A 143 -9.57 -2.66 -14.73
N GLY A 144 -8.33 -2.46 -14.27
CA GLY A 144 -7.34 -1.59 -14.90
C GLY A 144 -6.33 -2.34 -15.75
N TYR A 145 -5.68 -1.65 -16.70
CA TYR A 145 -4.69 -2.26 -17.60
C TYR A 145 -3.40 -1.46 -17.79
N ASP A 146 -3.28 -0.30 -17.12
CA ASP A 146 -2.17 0.63 -17.32
C ASP A 146 -1.51 1.09 -16.00
N GLY A 147 -2.01 0.61 -14.85
CA GLY A 147 -1.52 0.97 -13.53
C GLY A 147 -0.26 0.20 -13.10
N TYR A 148 0.36 0.64 -12.00
CA TYR A 148 1.60 0.01 -11.51
C TYR A 148 1.35 -1.24 -10.66
N LEU A 149 0.13 -1.41 -10.14
CA LEU A 149 -0.24 -2.58 -9.35
C LEU A 149 -0.62 -3.73 -10.29
N HIS A 150 0.31 -4.62 -10.60
CA HIS A 150 0.01 -5.82 -11.36
C HIS A 150 -0.82 -6.79 -10.51
N THR A 151 -1.98 -7.17 -11.04
CA THR A 151 -2.86 -8.17 -10.43
C THR A 151 -3.01 -9.36 -11.37
N GLY A 152 -3.14 -10.56 -10.82
CA GLY A 152 -3.27 -11.77 -11.61
C GLY A 152 -3.86 -12.91 -10.81
N LEU A 153 -4.20 -13.98 -11.52
CA LEU A 153 -4.85 -15.15 -10.92
C LEU A 153 -3.84 -16.26 -10.62
N HIS A 154 -4.08 -17.00 -9.55
CA HIS A 154 -3.33 -18.22 -9.28
C HIS A 154 -3.93 -19.41 -10.05
N GLY A 155 -3.12 -20.40 -10.42
CA GLY A 155 -3.67 -21.64 -10.99
C GLY A 155 -4.58 -22.34 -9.97
N LEU A 156 -5.68 -22.92 -10.44
CA LEU A 156 -6.57 -23.69 -9.58
C LEU A 156 -5.97 -25.07 -9.30
N ALA A 157 -6.07 -25.51 -8.04
CA ALA A 157 -5.87 -26.90 -7.65
C ALA A 157 -7.22 -27.64 -7.63
N PRO A 158 -7.27 -28.98 -7.73
CA PRO A 158 -8.53 -29.74 -7.72
C PRO A 158 -9.46 -29.43 -6.53
N ILE A 159 -8.88 -29.10 -5.36
CA ILE A 159 -9.66 -28.72 -4.17
C ILE A 159 -10.45 -27.42 -4.35
N SER A 160 -10.06 -26.54 -5.29
CA SER A 160 -10.71 -25.24 -5.52
C SER A 160 -12.15 -25.43 -5.99
N ASP A 161 -12.38 -26.37 -6.90
CA ASP A 161 -13.72 -26.68 -7.40
C ASP A 161 -14.56 -27.38 -6.33
N MET A 162 -13.96 -28.31 -5.56
CA MET A 162 -14.66 -28.95 -4.43
C MET A 162 -15.12 -27.94 -3.36
N VAL A 163 -14.29 -26.94 -3.05
CA VAL A 163 -14.64 -25.86 -2.11
C VAL A 163 -15.75 -24.98 -2.68
N LYS A 164 -15.67 -24.62 -3.97
CA LYS A 164 -16.70 -23.84 -4.67
C LYS A 164 -18.04 -24.57 -4.71
N GLU A 165 -18.05 -25.86 -5.07
CA GLU A 165 -19.25 -26.71 -5.06
C GLU A 165 -19.88 -26.79 -3.67
N SER A 166 -19.05 -26.93 -2.62
CA SER A 166 -19.52 -26.90 -1.24
C SER A 166 -20.20 -25.57 -0.89
N MET A 167 -19.61 -24.43 -1.28
CA MET A 167 -20.21 -23.10 -1.09
C MET A 167 -21.57 -22.98 -1.80
N VAL A 168 -21.64 -23.42 -3.05
CA VAL A 168 -22.90 -23.43 -3.84
C VAL A 168 -23.95 -24.32 -3.19
N SER A 169 -23.57 -25.50 -2.67
CA SER A 169 -24.50 -26.39 -1.96
C SER A 169 -25.10 -25.77 -0.69
N LYS A 170 -24.46 -24.72 -0.15
CA LYS A 170 -24.95 -23.93 0.99
C LYS A 170 -25.72 -22.67 0.58
N GLY A 171 -25.97 -22.50 -0.72
CA GLY A 171 -26.77 -21.41 -1.26
C GLY A 171 -25.97 -20.15 -1.61
N LEU A 172 -24.63 -20.20 -1.62
CA LEU A 172 -23.84 -19.06 -2.09
C LEU A 172 -23.86 -19.00 -3.63
N PRO A 173 -24.37 -17.91 -4.24
CA PRO A 173 -24.33 -17.76 -5.68
C PRO A 173 -22.89 -17.63 -6.17
N VAL A 174 -22.60 -18.22 -7.34
CA VAL A 174 -21.30 -18.05 -8.00
C VAL A 174 -21.29 -16.70 -8.71
N ASP A 175 -20.25 -15.94 -8.44
CA ASP A 175 -19.88 -14.75 -9.19
C ASP A 175 -18.36 -14.80 -9.38
N HIS A 176 -17.93 -15.02 -10.62
CA HIS A 176 -16.53 -15.34 -10.92
C HIS A 176 -15.58 -14.22 -10.49
N ASP A 177 -16.00 -12.97 -10.60
CA ASP A 177 -15.17 -11.77 -10.36
C ASP A 177 -15.72 -10.86 -9.25
N MET A 178 -16.48 -11.47 -8.33
CA MET A 178 -17.15 -10.84 -7.18
C MET A 178 -16.28 -9.81 -6.45
N PHE A 179 -15.01 -10.15 -6.23
CA PHE A 179 -14.07 -9.37 -5.42
C PHE A 179 -13.49 -8.15 -6.14
N THR A 180 -13.86 -7.91 -7.40
CA THR A 180 -13.33 -6.80 -8.22
C THR A 180 -14.39 -5.76 -8.56
N HIS A 181 -15.62 -6.15 -8.88
CA HIS A 181 -16.61 -5.21 -9.41
C HIS A 181 -17.46 -4.52 -8.33
N GLY A 182 -17.56 -5.09 -7.12
CA GLY A 182 -18.18 -4.44 -5.96
C GLY A 182 -19.69 -4.24 -6.04
N ARG A 183 -20.40 -5.13 -6.77
CA ARG A 183 -21.87 -5.06 -6.96
C ARG A 183 -22.64 -5.89 -5.93
N ASN A 184 -21.97 -6.85 -5.28
CA ASN A 184 -22.57 -7.78 -4.33
C ASN A 184 -21.59 -8.08 -3.19
N SER A 185 -22.12 -8.24 -1.98
CA SER A 185 -21.37 -8.66 -0.79
C SER A 185 -21.62 -10.12 -0.43
N HIS A 186 -22.50 -10.80 -1.16
CA HIS A 186 -22.92 -12.17 -0.88
C HIS A 186 -22.76 -13.07 -2.11
N GLY A 187 -21.91 -14.10 -1.97
CA GLY A 187 -21.56 -15.01 -3.05
C GLY A 187 -20.24 -15.72 -2.81
N CYS A 188 -19.80 -16.46 -3.82
CA CYS A 188 -18.47 -17.04 -3.89
C CYS A 188 -17.86 -16.86 -5.28
N GLY A 189 -16.55 -16.58 -5.32
CA GLY A 189 -15.82 -16.26 -6.54
C GLY A 189 -14.33 -16.48 -6.39
N HIS A 190 -13.54 -16.04 -7.37
CA HIS A 190 -12.09 -16.11 -7.31
C HIS A 190 -11.49 -14.73 -7.07
N ALA A 191 -10.61 -14.61 -6.08
CA ALA A 191 -9.90 -13.37 -5.81
C ALA A 191 -8.65 -13.27 -6.70
N THR A 192 -8.40 -12.08 -7.24
CA THR A 192 -7.13 -11.76 -7.87
C THR A 192 -6.06 -11.59 -6.79
N ARG A 193 -4.78 -11.61 -7.22
CA ARG A 193 -3.63 -11.44 -6.35
C ARG A 193 -2.71 -10.37 -6.88
N THR A 194 -2.04 -9.62 -6.02
CA THR A 194 -0.97 -8.68 -6.40
C THR A 194 0.32 -9.43 -6.73
N VAL A 195 0.23 -10.35 -7.70
CA VAL A 195 1.28 -11.26 -8.13
C VAL A 195 1.24 -11.39 -9.65
N TYR A 196 2.37 -11.17 -10.30
CA TYR A 196 2.51 -11.37 -11.73
C TYR A 196 3.86 -12.02 -12.06
N LYS A 197 3.85 -13.01 -12.97
CA LYS A 197 5.03 -13.83 -13.32
C LYS A 197 5.77 -14.42 -12.11
N GLY A 198 5.02 -14.77 -11.06
CA GLY A 198 5.55 -15.36 -9.83
C GLY A 198 6.14 -14.36 -8.82
N LEU A 199 6.19 -13.08 -9.17
CA LEU A 199 6.69 -12.02 -8.30
C LEU A 199 5.54 -11.22 -7.69
N ARG A 200 5.69 -10.86 -6.42
CA ARG A 200 4.81 -9.92 -5.74
C ARG A 200 4.94 -8.53 -6.35
N THR A 201 3.83 -7.82 -6.47
CA THR A 201 3.80 -6.36 -6.67
C THR A 201 3.50 -5.66 -5.34
N THR A 202 4.19 -4.55 -5.08
CA THR A 202 4.17 -3.80 -3.82
C THR A 202 3.96 -2.32 -4.08
N GLY A 203 3.70 -1.55 -3.01
CA GLY A 203 3.68 -0.09 -3.10
C GLY A 203 4.99 0.50 -3.64
N ALA A 204 6.14 -0.15 -3.39
CA ALA A 204 7.44 0.33 -3.85
C ALA A 204 7.52 0.47 -5.38
N ASP A 205 6.79 -0.36 -6.13
CA ASP A 205 6.82 -0.35 -7.60
C ASP A 205 6.33 0.99 -8.19
N PHE A 206 5.52 1.75 -7.45
CA PHE A 206 5.12 3.11 -7.84
C PHE A 206 6.29 4.10 -7.87
N VAL A 207 7.33 3.89 -7.07
CA VAL A 207 8.45 4.82 -6.89
C VAL A 207 9.78 4.30 -7.42
N THR A 208 9.93 2.99 -7.63
CA THR A 208 11.17 2.36 -8.12
C THR A 208 11.17 2.09 -9.62
N ILE A 209 10.00 1.99 -10.26
CA ILE A 209 9.92 1.81 -11.72
C ILE A 209 10.37 3.11 -12.42
N PRO A 210 11.26 3.04 -13.43
CA PRO A 210 12.05 4.17 -13.94
C PRO A 210 11.26 5.18 -14.80
N LYS A 211 10.23 5.82 -14.22
CA LYS A 211 9.48 6.91 -14.85
C LYS A 211 9.68 8.28 -14.18
N HIS A 212 10.25 8.32 -12.96
CA HIS A 212 10.46 9.57 -12.23
C HIS A 212 11.76 10.26 -12.65
N LYS A 213 11.67 11.54 -13.05
CA LYS A 213 12.75 12.30 -13.70
C LYS A 213 13.70 12.96 -12.68
N GLY A 214 14.11 12.22 -11.65
CA GLY A 214 15.03 12.70 -10.61
C GLY A 214 14.46 13.76 -9.65
N ASN A 215 13.15 14.02 -9.70
CA ASN A 215 12.44 14.95 -8.82
C ASN A 215 11.78 14.27 -7.60
N LEU A 216 11.89 12.95 -7.50
CA LEU A 216 11.50 12.15 -6.34
C LEU A 216 12.75 11.58 -5.67
N GLU A 217 12.99 11.95 -4.42
CA GLU A 217 14.07 11.42 -3.60
C GLU A 217 13.54 10.38 -2.62
N LEU A 218 14.22 9.23 -2.54
CA LEU A 218 13.91 8.16 -1.59
C LEU A 218 14.93 8.20 -0.45
N LEU A 219 14.46 8.53 0.75
CA LEU A 219 15.26 8.57 1.96
C LEU A 219 14.90 7.39 2.86
N VAL A 220 15.47 6.23 2.56
CA VAL A 220 15.31 4.99 3.35
C VAL A 220 16.16 5.02 4.61
N GLU A 221 15.94 4.04 5.50
CA GLU A 221 16.63 3.88 6.79
C GLU A 221 16.62 5.17 7.64
N THR A 222 15.51 5.91 7.53
CA THR A 222 15.32 7.22 8.16
C THR A 222 13.94 7.29 8.81
N HIS A 223 13.92 7.45 10.14
CA HIS A 223 12.71 7.48 10.94
C HIS A 223 12.21 8.92 11.08
N VAL A 224 10.97 9.21 10.67
CA VAL A 224 10.33 10.50 10.98
C VAL A 224 10.00 10.54 12.47
N ASP A 225 10.63 11.46 13.21
CA ASP A 225 10.46 11.61 14.65
C ASP A 225 9.25 12.51 14.97
N LYS A 226 9.15 13.66 14.29
CA LYS A 226 8.03 14.59 14.48
C LYS A 226 7.82 15.52 13.28
N VAL A 227 6.60 16.00 13.15
CA VAL A 227 6.24 17.14 12.28
C VAL A 227 6.64 18.45 12.96
N ILE A 228 7.23 19.37 12.19
CA ILE A 228 7.55 20.72 12.63
C ILE A 228 6.37 21.62 12.29
N LEU A 229 5.80 22.25 13.32
CA LEU A 229 4.66 23.17 13.19
C LEU A 229 5.11 24.60 13.53
N GLU A 230 4.76 25.54 12.66
CA GLU A 230 4.95 26.97 12.88
C GLU A 230 3.61 27.69 12.78
N LYS A 231 3.48 28.84 13.45
CA LYS A 231 2.31 29.70 13.29
C LYS A 231 2.48 30.57 12.06
N ASP A 232 1.46 30.62 11.22
CA ASP A 232 1.42 31.55 10.11
C ASP A 232 1.11 32.99 10.58
N LYS A 233 1.01 33.93 9.64
CA LYS A 233 0.72 35.35 9.93
C LYS A 233 -0.63 35.59 10.63
N ASN A 234 -1.56 34.65 10.52
CA ASN A 234 -2.88 34.70 11.13
C ASN A 234 -2.92 33.96 12.48
N GLY A 235 -1.81 33.31 12.87
CA GLY A 235 -1.69 32.52 14.09
C GLY A 235 -2.12 31.06 13.94
N GLU A 236 -2.44 30.60 12.74
CA GLU A 236 -2.84 29.22 12.45
C GLU A 236 -1.62 28.31 12.36
N LEU A 237 -1.75 27.06 12.83
CA LEU A 237 -0.66 26.09 12.76
C LEU A 237 -0.48 25.58 11.34
N LYS A 238 0.74 25.67 10.84
CA LYS A 238 1.17 25.14 9.55
C LYS A 238 2.30 24.15 9.72
N ALA A 239 2.20 22.98 9.08
CA ALA A 239 3.33 22.08 8.94
C ALA A 239 4.37 22.68 8.00
N THR A 240 5.59 22.91 8.49
CA THR A 240 6.69 23.52 7.73
C THR A 240 7.81 22.54 7.42
N GLY A 241 7.75 21.33 7.97
CA GLY A 241 8.77 20.31 7.76
C GLY A 241 8.65 19.13 8.70
N VAL A 242 9.69 18.30 8.73
CA VAL A 242 9.82 17.18 9.65
C VAL A 242 11.24 17.13 10.22
N ARG A 243 11.34 16.64 11.47
CA ARG A 243 12.59 16.15 12.04
C ARG A 243 12.65 14.64 11.82
N ALA A 244 13.77 14.15 11.33
CA ALA A 244 14.00 12.73 11.09
C ALA A 244 15.35 12.27 11.68
N ILE A 245 15.44 10.97 11.98
CA ILE A 245 16.62 10.32 12.57
C ILE A 245 17.08 9.23 11.59
N LYS A 246 18.32 9.32 11.10
CA LYS A 246 18.91 8.30 10.22
C LYS A 246 19.39 7.09 11.01
N ALA A 247 19.67 5.98 10.33
CA ALA A 247 20.19 4.76 10.94
C ALA A 247 21.51 4.94 11.70
N ASP A 248 22.35 5.90 11.33
CA ASP A 248 23.58 6.25 12.04
C ASP A 248 23.35 7.11 13.30
N GLY A 249 22.09 7.41 13.63
CA GLY A 249 21.67 8.26 14.75
C GLY A 249 21.74 9.76 14.46
N SER A 250 22.18 10.18 13.27
CA SER A 250 22.19 11.58 12.89
C SER A 250 20.77 12.13 12.73
N VAL A 251 20.57 13.36 13.21
CA VAL A 251 19.30 14.07 13.15
C VAL A 251 19.34 15.04 11.99
N ILE A 252 18.30 15.02 11.17
CA ILE A 252 18.09 15.96 10.08
C ILE A 252 16.74 16.67 10.22
N GLU A 253 16.66 17.87 9.68
CA GLU A 253 15.40 18.61 9.52
C GLU A 253 15.21 18.92 8.03
N LEU A 254 14.01 18.61 7.53
CA LEU A 254 13.63 18.79 6.14
C LEU A 254 12.47 19.76 6.08
N LYS A 255 12.52 20.74 5.17
CA LYS A 255 11.47 21.75 5.02
C LYS A 255 10.51 21.43 3.89
N ALA A 256 9.22 21.59 4.13
CA ALA A 256 8.15 21.47 3.13
C ALA A 256 7.69 22.87 2.69
N ARG A 257 7.69 23.15 1.39
CA ARG A 257 7.12 24.39 0.83
C ARG A 257 5.60 24.34 0.78
N LYS A 258 5.04 23.17 0.48
CA LYS A 258 3.60 22.95 0.34
C LYS A 258 3.06 22.16 1.52
N GLU A 259 3.30 20.86 1.57
CA GLU A 259 2.65 19.96 2.53
C GLU A 259 3.57 18.87 3.08
N VAL A 260 3.22 18.38 4.27
CA VAL A 260 3.74 17.15 4.88
C VAL A 260 2.59 16.15 4.87
N ILE A 261 2.82 14.97 4.31
CA ILE A 261 1.85 13.89 4.10
C ILE A 261 2.25 12.68 4.92
#